data_AF-A0A1S3U0Y9-F1
#
_entry.id   AF-A0A1S3U0Y9-F1
#
_cell.length_a   1.000
_cell.length_b   1.000
_cell.length_c   1.000
_cell.angle_alpha   90.00
_cell.angle_beta   90.00
_cell.angle_gamma   90.00
#
_symmetry.space_group_name_H-M   'P 1'
#
loop_
_entity.id
_entity.type
_entity.pdbx_description
1 polymer ?
#
loop_
_entity_poly.entity_id
_entity_poly.type
_entity_poly.pdbx_seq_one_letter_code
_entity_poly.pdbx_strand_id
1 'polypeptide(L)'
;MEVQLSAITTLVRYYDSLLRCFTFQDFQLAPTIEEFEHILGFPLEGTSPYQHLEHHASIPTIAAIMKLHPKDLEEKMVTRNQVRGLTQGYLELYLHHLADKEEWEAFMDVLALTIYGIVLFPKIEDFVYYTTIDVFVAKKTRSENPVTVVLANVYGTMSFCHERKGKKILCCLPALYAWMTACMFKGPVDVRYPSEDLSHQGLKGKGGNEWAQFLVGLNEWKVKWRLPWLEMKPSIQHCGDFPNVPLTGARYCINYNPVLVQRQFGYHMKGAPSPDYLTAFFIYHEDRHCTEMLRRVRSAWENVVRVEKDLRSGAMDNRVSYHTWILERVREVKLPFEPINDQSASEGPSQAPESEEVKQLKVEMEKLRVRNARLENELQKARNDFVDMRNDNEEKSRAYENIVKSQKAERDYTFRVKQDLAAASKELSMRVNENNVALEEGRQWKQLYEEAKRDKREALKRLREAQVQVQESGHQMKEMTTSFEAELNQERWKLAEAEGEYRAMLKQMEDYIEE
;
A
#
# COMPACT_ATOMS: atom_id res chain seq x y z
N MET A 1 -4.67 26.41 -7.58
CA MET A 1 -3.40 27.15 -7.57
C MET A 1 -2.41 26.42 -8.47
N GLU A 2 -1.84 27.10 -9.46
CA GLU A 2 -0.79 26.53 -10.31
C GLU A 2 0.54 26.51 -9.55
N VAL A 3 1.11 25.33 -9.33
CA VAL A 3 2.32 25.17 -8.51
C VAL A 3 3.57 25.27 -9.38
N GLN A 4 4.49 26.17 -9.01
CA GLN A 4 5.81 26.23 -9.64
C GLN A 4 6.77 25.21 -9.01
N LEU A 5 6.98 24.07 -9.68
CA LEU A 5 7.86 23.01 -9.20
C LEU A 5 9.31 23.48 -9.01
N SER A 6 9.78 24.41 -9.85
CA SER A 6 11.10 25.05 -9.73
C SER A 6 11.28 25.73 -8.37
N ALA A 7 10.24 26.41 -7.87
CA ALA A 7 10.28 27.11 -6.59
C ALA A 7 10.47 26.14 -5.42
N ILE A 8 9.67 25.07 -5.37
CA ILE A 8 9.74 24.05 -4.32
C ILE A 8 11.06 23.28 -4.38
N THR A 9 11.52 22.93 -5.59
CA THR A 9 12.80 22.23 -5.78
C THR A 9 13.98 23.07 -5.30
N THR A 10 13.94 24.39 -5.52
CA THR A 10 14.96 25.31 -5.00
C THR A 10 14.84 25.45 -3.48
N LEU A 11 13.63 25.56 -2.93
CA LEU A 11 13.40 25.67 -1.48
C LEU A 11 14.02 24.50 -0.69
N VAL A 12 13.95 23.28 -1.20
CA VAL A 12 14.55 22.07 -0.60
C VAL A 12 16.04 22.26 -0.27
N ARG A 13 16.78 23.08 -1.04
CA ARG A 13 18.22 23.34 -0.82
C ARG A 13 18.52 24.08 0.48
N TYR A 14 17.52 24.71 1.07
CA TYR A 14 17.63 25.46 2.33
C TYR A 14 17.13 24.65 3.53
N TYR A 15 16.75 23.39 3.34
CA TYR A 15 16.24 22.56 4.43
C TYR A 15 17.37 22.04 5.33
N ASP A 16 17.32 22.39 6.60
CA ASP A 16 18.17 21.84 7.65
C ASP A 16 17.50 20.58 8.24
N SER A 17 17.99 19.41 7.81
CA SER A 17 17.40 18.13 8.22
C SER A 17 17.48 17.88 9.73
N LEU A 18 18.56 18.32 10.39
CA LEU A 18 18.74 18.09 11.83
C LEU A 18 17.77 18.93 12.65
N LEU A 19 17.54 20.19 12.24
CA LEU A 19 16.65 21.11 12.94
C LEU A 19 15.18 20.99 12.51
N ARG A 20 14.89 20.32 11.38
CA ARG A 20 13.53 20.19 10.82
C ARG A 20 12.93 21.57 10.48
N CYS A 21 13.72 22.41 9.83
CA CYS A 21 13.29 23.74 9.38
C CYS A 21 14.02 24.14 8.09
N PHE A 22 13.56 25.22 7.45
CA PHE A 22 14.28 25.90 6.39
C PHE A 22 15.15 27.00 7.02
N THR A 23 16.46 26.90 6.82
CA THR A 23 17.45 27.85 7.34
C THR A 23 17.93 28.75 6.21
N PHE A 24 17.76 30.05 6.39
CA PHE A 24 18.23 31.10 5.49
C PHE A 24 19.45 31.79 6.10
N GLN A 25 19.96 32.83 5.44
CA GLN A 25 21.19 33.52 5.83
C GLN A 25 21.17 34.05 7.27
N ASP A 26 20.06 34.66 7.67
CA ASP A 26 19.90 35.39 8.93
C ASP A 26 18.64 34.97 9.72
N PHE A 27 17.85 34.01 9.21
CA PHE A 27 16.65 33.54 9.88
C PHE A 27 16.24 32.09 9.53
N GLN A 28 15.21 31.59 10.22
CA GLN A 28 14.59 30.28 9.98
C GLN A 28 13.08 30.39 9.77
N LEU A 29 12.53 29.48 8.98
CA LEU A 29 11.09 29.25 8.79
C LEU A 29 10.78 27.77 8.78
N ALA A 30 9.59 27.39 9.23
CA ALA A 30 9.11 26.01 9.09
C ALA A 30 7.58 25.98 8.91
N PRO A 31 7.07 25.04 8.10
CA PRO A 31 5.65 24.71 8.05
C PRO A 31 5.09 24.37 9.44
N THR A 32 4.11 25.11 9.93
CA THR A 32 3.49 24.81 11.23
C THR A 32 2.13 24.15 11.08
N ILE A 33 1.66 23.48 12.13
CA ILE A 33 0.33 22.88 12.16
C ILE A 33 -0.73 23.96 11.96
N GLU A 34 -0.61 25.08 12.67
CA GLU A 34 -1.57 26.18 12.65
C GLU A 34 -1.70 26.79 11.24
N GLU A 35 -0.58 26.91 10.51
CA GLU A 35 -0.59 27.36 9.12
C GLU A 35 -1.28 26.34 8.21
N PHE A 36 -0.99 25.04 8.40
CA PHE A 36 -1.54 23.98 7.56
C PHE A 36 -3.01 23.69 7.84
N GLU A 37 -3.50 23.91 9.06
CA GLU A 37 -4.93 23.90 9.39
C GLU A 37 -5.70 24.88 8.49
N HIS A 38 -5.18 26.10 8.36
CA HIS A 38 -5.80 27.13 7.53
C HIS A 38 -5.66 26.80 6.04
N ILE A 39 -4.47 26.42 5.58
CA ILE A 39 -4.20 26.11 4.17
C ILE A 39 -5.07 24.95 3.67
N LEU A 40 -5.28 23.93 4.51
CA LEU A 40 -6.07 22.74 4.15
C LEU A 40 -7.55 22.88 4.52
N GLY A 41 -7.94 23.87 5.33
CA GLY A 41 -9.32 24.06 5.79
C GLY A 41 -9.78 23.03 6.83
N PHE A 42 -8.84 22.45 7.61
CA PHE A 42 -9.12 21.42 8.62
C PHE A 42 -8.63 21.86 10.01
N PRO A 43 -9.44 22.59 10.80
CA PRO A 43 -9.03 22.98 12.16
C PRO A 43 -8.85 21.74 13.06
N LEU A 44 -7.80 21.70 13.89
CA LEU A 44 -7.64 20.60 14.87
C LEU A 44 -8.56 20.75 16.08
N GLU A 45 -9.06 21.95 16.36
CA GLU A 45 -9.95 22.20 17.49
C GLU A 45 -11.16 21.26 17.46
N GLY A 46 -11.37 20.50 18.55
CA GLY A 46 -12.43 19.49 18.64
C GLY A 46 -12.20 18.21 17.83
N THR A 47 -11.02 18.01 17.25
CA THR A 47 -10.66 16.79 16.48
C THR A 47 -9.40 16.13 17.03
N SER A 48 -9.24 14.84 16.77
CA SER A 48 -8.00 14.11 17.07
C SER A 48 -7.10 14.04 15.83
N PRO A 49 -5.77 14.14 15.98
CA PRO A 49 -4.84 13.87 14.88
C PRO A 49 -5.03 12.45 14.35
N TYR A 50 -4.66 12.23 13.09
CA TYR A 50 -4.60 10.88 12.54
C TYR A 50 -3.74 9.94 13.39
N GLN A 51 -4.30 8.77 13.66
CA GLN A 51 -3.63 7.69 14.37
C GLN A 51 -3.40 6.53 13.41
N HIS A 52 -2.13 6.24 13.13
CA HIS A 52 -1.78 5.06 12.36
C HIS A 52 -2.24 3.79 13.09
N LEU A 53 -2.88 2.90 12.34
CA LEU A 53 -3.27 1.57 12.78
C LEU A 53 -2.35 0.54 12.13
N GLU A 54 -2.01 -0.52 12.86
CA GLU A 54 -1.17 -1.62 12.36
C GLU A 54 -1.86 -2.42 11.24
N HIS A 55 -3.16 -2.26 11.08
CA HIS A 55 -3.96 -2.93 10.08
C HIS A 55 -4.62 -1.93 9.14
N HIS A 56 -4.55 -2.27 7.87
CA HIS A 56 -5.22 -1.58 6.78
C HIS A 56 -6.75 -1.67 6.90
N ALA A 57 -7.45 -0.64 6.42
CA ALA A 57 -8.91 -0.63 6.34
C ALA A 57 -9.41 -1.85 5.53
N SER A 58 -10.45 -2.51 6.01
CA SER A 58 -10.96 -3.70 5.33
C SER A 58 -11.63 -3.34 4.00
N ILE A 59 -11.53 -4.23 3.01
CA ILE A 59 -12.15 -4.06 1.68
C ILE A 59 -13.66 -3.81 1.79
N PRO A 60 -14.44 -4.50 2.65
CA PRO A 60 -15.84 -4.16 2.86
C PRO A 60 -16.08 -2.71 3.33
N THR A 61 -15.21 -2.18 4.19
CA THR A 61 -15.31 -0.78 4.66
C THR A 61 -15.09 0.20 3.51
N ILE A 62 -14.05 -0.03 2.71
CA ILE A 62 -13.72 0.83 1.57
C ILE A 62 -14.82 0.73 0.50
N ALA A 63 -15.29 -0.48 0.21
CA ALA A 63 -16.36 -0.73 -0.75
C ALA A 63 -17.68 -0.07 -0.33
N ALA A 64 -18.01 -0.09 0.96
CA ALA A 64 -19.20 0.60 1.49
C ALA A 64 -19.13 2.12 1.27
N ILE A 65 -17.98 2.74 1.53
CA ILE A 65 -17.77 4.19 1.27
C ILE A 65 -17.89 4.50 -0.22
N MET A 66 -17.34 3.63 -1.07
CA MET A 66 -17.38 3.80 -2.53
C MET A 66 -18.71 3.36 -3.16
N LYS A 67 -19.68 2.83 -2.40
CA LYS A 67 -20.91 2.18 -2.90
C LYS A 67 -20.66 1.09 -3.95
N LEU A 68 -19.66 0.25 -3.70
CA LEU A 68 -19.29 -0.91 -4.52
C LEU A 68 -19.57 -2.22 -3.79
N HIS A 69 -19.73 -3.30 -4.57
CA HIS A 69 -19.69 -4.63 -3.99
C HIS A 69 -18.23 -4.99 -3.62
N PRO A 70 -17.95 -5.61 -2.45
CA PRO A 70 -16.58 -5.87 -2.00
C PRO A 70 -15.73 -6.69 -2.97
N LYS A 71 -16.32 -7.66 -3.67
CA LYS A 71 -15.60 -8.46 -4.68
C LYS A 71 -15.14 -7.60 -5.86
N ASP A 72 -15.99 -6.70 -6.32
CA ASP A 72 -15.70 -5.83 -7.46
C ASP A 72 -14.55 -4.90 -7.11
N LEU A 73 -14.51 -4.34 -5.90
CA LEU A 73 -13.39 -3.53 -5.44
C LEU A 73 -12.10 -4.35 -5.32
N GLU A 74 -12.18 -5.56 -4.77
CA GLU A 74 -11.03 -6.47 -4.60
C GLU A 74 -10.36 -6.78 -5.95
N GLU A 75 -11.15 -7.01 -7.00
CA GLU A 75 -10.66 -7.26 -8.37
C GLU A 75 -9.98 -6.03 -8.99
N LYS A 76 -10.29 -4.82 -8.54
CA LYS A 76 -9.67 -3.57 -9.01
C LYS A 76 -8.45 -3.15 -8.21
N MET A 77 -8.22 -3.74 -7.04
CA MET A 77 -7.01 -3.52 -6.26
C MET A 77 -5.80 -4.13 -6.97
N VAL A 78 -4.81 -3.30 -7.31
CA VAL A 78 -3.58 -3.73 -7.99
C VAL A 78 -2.36 -3.47 -7.11
N THR A 79 -1.29 -4.24 -7.36
CA THR A 79 0.00 -4.07 -6.68
C THR A 79 1.01 -3.48 -7.66
N ARG A 80 1.53 -2.28 -7.36
CA ARG A 80 2.61 -1.60 -8.11
C ARG A 80 3.80 -1.39 -7.18
N ASN A 81 5.00 -1.76 -7.60
CA ASN A 81 6.23 -1.61 -6.80
C ASN A 81 6.08 -2.15 -5.36
N GLN A 82 5.49 -3.34 -5.21
CA GLN A 82 5.20 -3.99 -3.91
C GLN A 82 4.16 -3.24 -3.03
N VAL A 83 3.49 -2.22 -3.56
CA VAL A 83 2.47 -1.44 -2.84
C VAL A 83 1.09 -1.70 -3.47
N ARG A 84 0.14 -2.12 -2.65
CA ARG A 84 -1.26 -2.36 -3.05
C ARG A 84 -2.07 -1.06 -3.06
N GLY A 85 -3.04 -0.94 -3.96
CA GLY A 85 -3.90 0.25 -4.07
C GLY A 85 -4.75 0.29 -5.34
N LEU A 86 -5.24 1.49 -5.69
CA LEU A 86 -6.11 1.75 -6.83
C LEU A 86 -5.42 2.69 -7.82
N THR A 87 -5.66 2.47 -9.11
CA THR A 87 -5.15 3.37 -10.17
C THR A 87 -6.02 4.62 -10.27
N GLN A 88 -5.42 5.77 -10.58
CA GLN A 88 -6.16 7.02 -10.81
C GLN A 88 -7.16 6.84 -11.96
N GLY A 89 -6.74 6.24 -13.08
CA GLY A 89 -7.64 6.02 -14.22
C GLY A 89 -8.87 5.17 -13.89
N TYR A 90 -8.77 4.20 -12.96
CA TYR A 90 -9.95 3.48 -12.48
C TYR A 90 -10.88 4.39 -11.67
N LEU A 91 -10.33 5.19 -10.75
CA LEU A 91 -11.12 6.12 -9.94
C LEU A 91 -11.82 7.17 -10.82
N GLU A 92 -11.15 7.70 -11.83
CA GLU A 92 -11.73 8.65 -12.80
C GLU A 92 -12.87 8.03 -13.61
N LEU A 93 -12.67 6.82 -14.14
CA LEU A 93 -13.73 6.08 -14.82
C LEU A 93 -14.92 5.82 -13.89
N TYR A 94 -14.64 5.50 -12.63
CA TYR A 94 -15.70 5.25 -11.65
C TYR A 94 -16.43 6.54 -11.24
N LEU A 95 -15.73 7.68 -11.17
CA LEU A 95 -16.34 8.99 -10.97
C LEU A 95 -17.32 9.35 -12.10
N HIS A 96 -16.96 9.10 -13.36
CA HIS A 96 -17.89 9.26 -14.49
C HIS A 96 -19.12 8.38 -14.33
N HIS A 97 -18.94 7.11 -13.96
CA HIS A 97 -20.05 6.20 -13.71
C HIS A 97 -21.00 6.66 -12.58
N LEU A 98 -20.44 7.21 -11.51
CA LEU A 98 -21.23 7.76 -10.40
C LEU A 98 -21.97 9.03 -10.81
N ALA A 99 -21.34 9.89 -11.63
CA ALA A 99 -21.98 11.10 -12.16
C ALA A 99 -23.15 10.76 -13.10
N ASP A 100 -22.97 9.78 -14.00
CA ASP A 100 -24.03 9.32 -14.91
C ASP A 100 -25.24 8.74 -14.17
N LYS A 101 -25.02 8.19 -12.98
CA LYS A 101 -26.06 7.65 -12.08
C LYS A 101 -26.56 8.65 -11.04
N GLU A 102 -26.04 9.88 -11.04
CA GLU A 102 -26.35 10.93 -10.05
C GLU A 102 -26.09 10.50 -8.59
N GLU A 103 -25.13 9.61 -8.36
CA GLU A 103 -24.72 9.12 -7.03
C GLU A 103 -23.75 10.09 -6.35
N TRP A 104 -24.22 11.30 -6.04
CA TRP A 104 -23.38 12.43 -5.63
C TRP A 104 -22.60 12.22 -4.33
N GLU A 105 -23.15 11.52 -3.34
CA GLU A 105 -22.44 11.26 -2.09
C GLU A 105 -21.19 10.38 -2.31
N ALA A 106 -21.37 9.27 -3.03
CA ALA A 106 -20.27 8.38 -3.38
C ALA A 106 -19.29 9.07 -4.32
N PHE A 107 -19.79 9.90 -5.24
CA PHE A 107 -18.95 10.70 -6.13
C PHE A 107 -18.00 11.59 -5.31
N MET A 108 -18.53 12.31 -4.32
CA MET A 108 -17.71 13.18 -3.46
C MET A 108 -16.70 12.37 -2.64
N ASP A 109 -17.07 11.19 -2.14
CA ASP A 109 -16.17 10.31 -1.40
C ASP A 109 -15.04 9.75 -2.27
N VAL A 110 -15.33 9.29 -3.48
CA VAL A 110 -14.33 8.80 -4.44
C VAL A 110 -13.44 9.94 -4.95
N LEU A 111 -14.00 11.14 -5.14
CA LEU A 111 -13.24 12.32 -5.53
C LEU A 111 -12.27 12.72 -4.42
N ALA A 112 -12.75 12.75 -3.17
CA ALA A 112 -11.90 13.01 -2.01
C ALA A 112 -10.80 11.95 -1.88
N LEU A 113 -11.10 10.66 -2.03
CA LEU A 113 -10.10 9.59 -2.02
C LEU A 113 -9.04 9.80 -3.11
N THR A 114 -9.46 10.18 -4.33
CA THR A 114 -8.55 10.50 -5.43
C THR A 114 -7.65 11.67 -5.07
N ILE A 115 -8.19 12.76 -4.54
CA ILE A 115 -7.41 13.94 -4.09
C ILE A 115 -6.42 13.56 -2.99
N TYR A 116 -6.82 12.71 -2.03
CA TYR A 116 -5.91 12.21 -1.00
C TYR A 116 -4.72 11.48 -1.63
N GLY A 117 -4.98 10.55 -2.54
CA GLY A 117 -3.94 9.74 -3.20
C GLY A 117 -2.99 10.53 -4.09
N ILE A 118 -3.55 11.41 -4.92
CA ILE A 118 -2.81 12.06 -6.00
C ILE A 118 -2.19 13.38 -5.55
N VAL A 119 -2.90 14.15 -4.70
CA VAL A 119 -2.49 15.51 -4.32
C VAL A 119 -1.91 15.56 -2.91
N LEU A 120 -2.58 14.98 -1.91
CA LEU A 120 -2.15 15.14 -0.51
C LEU A 120 -0.98 14.21 -0.14
N PHE A 121 -1.03 12.97 -0.61
CA PHE A 121 -0.09 11.93 -0.21
C PHE A 121 0.57 11.23 -1.42
N PRO A 122 1.12 11.95 -2.41
CA PRO A 122 1.68 11.34 -3.62
C PRO A 122 2.88 10.42 -3.29
N LYS A 123 2.89 9.21 -3.86
CA LYS A 123 3.99 8.24 -3.72
C LYS A 123 4.38 7.61 -5.06
N ILE A 124 3.38 7.09 -5.76
CA ILE A 124 3.49 6.51 -7.10
C ILE A 124 2.60 7.35 -8.01
N GLU A 125 3.08 7.66 -9.21
CA GLU A 125 2.34 8.43 -10.20
C GLU A 125 1.05 7.71 -10.60
N ASP A 126 -0.04 8.47 -10.71
CA ASP A 126 -1.38 8.00 -11.05
C ASP A 126 -1.89 6.83 -10.19
N PHE A 127 -1.55 6.84 -8.90
CA PHE A 127 -1.82 5.71 -8.01
C PHE A 127 -2.12 6.11 -6.56
N VAL A 128 -3.23 5.59 -6.05
CA VAL A 128 -3.70 5.76 -4.66
C VAL A 128 -3.38 4.49 -3.89
N TYR A 129 -2.31 4.51 -3.09
CA TYR A 129 -1.88 3.35 -2.31
C TYR A 129 -2.69 3.17 -1.02
N TYR A 130 -2.67 1.94 -0.50
CA TYR A 130 -3.47 1.51 0.64
C TYR A 130 -3.32 2.41 1.87
N THR A 131 -2.10 2.82 2.22
CA THR A 131 -1.92 3.67 3.41
C THR A 131 -2.55 5.06 3.25
N THR A 132 -2.70 5.57 2.03
CA THR A 132 -3.49 6.78 1.79
C THR A 132 -4.98 6.51 1.92
N ILE A 133 -5.45 5.34 1.47
CA ILE A 133 -6.83 4.90 1.70
C ILE A 133 -7.11 4.84 3.20
N ASP A 134 -6.17 4.36 4.03
CA ASP A 134 -6.35 4.34 5.48
C ASP A 134 -6.50 5.73 6.09
N VAL A 135 -5.70 6.71 5.65
CA VAL A 135 -5.81 8.10 6.11
C VAL A 135 -7.16 8.70 5.70
N PHE A 136 -7.63 8.41 4.49
CA PHE A 136 -8.96 8.82 4.03
C PHE A 136 -10.08 8.18 4.85
N VAL A 137 -10.04 6.85 5.05
CA VAL A 137 -11.01 6.11 5.84
C VAL A 137 -11.03 6.61 7.29
N ALA A 138 -9.87 6.90 7.87
CA ALA A 138 -9.77 7.47 9.21
C ALA A 138 -10.47 8.83 9.33
N LYS A 139 -10.28 9.71 8.35
CA LYS A 139 -11.01 10.99 8.29
C LYS A 139 -12.52 10.76 8.13
N LYS A 140 -12.93 9.86 7.24
CA LYS A 140 -14.34 9.62 6.90
C LYS A 140 -15.13 8.95 8.02
N THR A 141 -14.52 7.99 8.71
CA THR A 141 -15.21 7.10 9.68
C THR A 141 -14.96 7.47 11.13
N ARG A 142 -13.81 8.08 11.45
CA ARG A 142 -13.41 8.44 12.82
C ARG A 142 -13.19 9.93 13.03
N SER A 143 -13.45 10.74 12.00
CA SER A 143 -13.26 12.20 12.00
C SER A 143 -11.83 12.66 12.34
N GLU A 144 -10.84 11.78 12.17
CA GLU A 144 -9.43 12.09 12.43
C GLU A 144 -8.90 13.15 11.46
N ASN A 145 -8.11 14.08 11.96
CA ASN A 145 -7.61 15.22 11.20
C ASN A 145 -6.35 14.85 10.39
N PRO A 146 -6.32 15.09 9.06
CA PRO A 146 -5.20 14.73 8.19
C PRO A 146 -4.04 15.75 8.21
N VAL A 147 -4.20 16.93 8.82
CA VAL A 147 -3.21 18.02 8.81
C VAL A 147 -1.85 17.54 9.30
N THR A 148 -1.82 16.81 10.41
CA THR A 148 -0.57 16.28 10.98
C THR A 148 0.11 15.27 10.04
N VAL A 149 -0.67 14.50 9.27
CA VAL A 149 -0.16 13.56 8.27
C VAL A 149 0.44 14.27 7.08
N VAL A 150 -0.26 15.31 6.58
CA VAL A 150 0.23 16.13 5.45
C VAL A 150 1.53 16.81 5.85
N LEU A 151 1.58 17.39 7.05
CA LEU A 151 2.76 18.06 7.58
C LEU A 151 3.91 17.08 7.82
N ALA A 152 3.64 15.91 8.39
CA ALA A 152 4.63 14.84 8.52
C ALA A 152 5.22 14.50 7.15
N ASN A 153 4.39 14.37 6.13
CA ASN A 153 4.83 14.04 4.77
C ASN A 153 5.71 15.14 4.16
N VAL A 154 5.45 16.42 4.46
CA VAL A 154 6.33 17.53 4.06
C VAL A 154 7.69 17.34 4.70
N TYR A 155 7.77 17.26 6.03
CA TYR A 155 9.03 17.12 6.74
C TYR A 155 9.82 15.87 6.34
N GLY A 156 9.15 14.72 6.24
CA GLY A 156 9.83 13.50 5.86
C GLY A 156 10.28 13.49 4.40
N THR A 157 9.55 14.16 3.49
CA THR A 157 10.01 14.38 2.11
C THR A 157 11.25 15.28 2.07
N MET A 158 11.24 16.40 2.80
CA MET A 158 12.40 17.30 2.85
C MET A 158 13.64 16.59 3.42
N SER A 159 13.45 15.83 4.49
CA SER A 159 14.52 15.05 5.14
C SER A 159 15.07 13.98 4.19
N PHE A 160 14.20 13.26 3.48
CA PHE A 160 14.60 12.29 2.46
C PHE A 160 15.37 12.92 1.30
N CYS A 161 14.90 14.07 0.80
CA CYS A 161 15.58 14.81 -0.28
C CYS A 161 16.98 15.27 0.14
N HIS A 162 17.12 15.80 1.36
CA HIS A 162 18.40 16.24 1.91
C HIS A 162 19.38 15.07 2.15
N GLU A 163 18.95 14.02 2.85
CA GLU A 163 19.82 12.93 3.30
C GLU A 163 20.22 11.96 2.17
N ARG A 164 19.29 11.64 1.26
CA ARG A 164 19.50 10.61 0.23
C ARG A 164 19.74 11.18 -1.16
N LYS A 165 19.95 12.50 -1.29
CA LYS A 165 19.97 13.23 -2.58
C LYS A 165 18.75 12.89 -3.44
N GLY A 166 17.62 12.64 -2.78
CA GLY A 166 16.38 12.20 -3.41
C GLY A 166 15.86 13.28 -4.34
N LYS A 167 15.68 12.96 -5.62
CA LYS A 167 15.26 13.94 -6.65
C LYS A 167 13.74 14.16 -6.72
N LYS A 168 12.93 13.29 -6.10
CA LYS A 168 11.46 13.34 -6.21
C LYS A 168 10.85 13.84 -4.91
N ILE A 169 10.02 14.88 -5.01
CA ILE A 169 9.29 15.48 -3.89
C ILE A 169 7.95 14.77 -3.77
N LEU A 170 7.72 14.07 -2.65
CA LEU A 170 6.61 13.15 -2.40
C LEU A 170 5.67 13.67 -1.28
N CYS A 171 5.32 14.96 -1.35
CA CYS A 171 4.41 15.61 -0.41
C CYS A 171 3.38 16.47 -1.16
N CYS A 172 2.42 17.05 -0.43
CA CYS A 172 1.42 17.94 -0.99
C CYS A 172 2.06 19.25 -1.50
N LEU A 173 2.42 19.28 -2.77
CA LEU A 173 3.04 20.44 -3.41
C LEU A 173 2.18 21.70 -3.33
N PRO A 174 0.84 21.65 -3.55
CA PRO A 174 0.00 22.84 -3.38
C PRO A 174 0.06 23.40 -1.97
N ALA A 175 -0.04 22.57 -0.93
CA ALA A 175 -0.02 23.07 0.45
C ALA A 175 1.33 23.72 0.80
N LEU A 176 2.44 23.07 0.41
CA LEU A 176 3.77 23.62 0.65
C LEU A 176 4.03 24.90 -0.15
N TYR A 177 3.55 24.98 -1.39
CA TYR A 177 3.67 26.18 -2.22
C TYR A 177 2.82 27.35 -1.69
N ALA A 178 1.61 27.06 -1.20
CA ALA A 178 0.76 28.06 -0.55
C ALA A 178 1.44 28.60 0.71
N TRP A 179 2.01 27.72 1.55
CA TRP A 179 2.78 28.12 2.73
C TRP A 179 3.97 28.99 2.37
N MET A 180 4.81 28.53 1.43
CA MET A 180 6.02 29.25 1.02
C MET A 180 5.66 30.65 0.48
N THR A 181 4.63 30.73 -0.36
CA THR A 181 4.23 32.02 -0.94
C THR A 181 3.60 32.96 0.11
N ALA A 182 2.81 32.42 1.03
CA ALA A 182 2.23 33.19 2.14
C ALA A 182 3.31 33.85 3.02
N CYS A 183 4.40 33.12 3.32
CA CYS A 183 5.50 33.62 4.15
C CYS A 183 6.43 34.60 3.42
N MET A 184 6.64 34.41 2.11
CA MET A 184 7.71 35.11 1.37
C MET A 184 7.25 36.31 0.53
N PHE A 185 5.96 36.42 0.19
CA PHE A 185 5.45 37.51 -0.66
C PHE A 185 4.71 38.59 0.14
N LYS A 186 4.99 39.87 -0.15
CA LYS A 186 4.33 41.03 0.47
C LYS A 186 3.07 41.42 -0.32
N GLY A 187 1.92 40.87 0.08
CA GLY A 187 0.56 41.26 -0.36
C GLY A 187 -0.51 40.31 0.21
N PRO A 188 -1.81 40.62 0.14
CA PRO A 188 -2.85 39.72 0.65
C PRO A 188 -2.87 38.42 -0.17
N VAL A 189 -2.26 37.37 0.37
CA VAL A 189 -2.34 36.03 -0.22
C VAL A 189 -3.59 35.37 0.35
N ASP A 190 -4.72 35.51 -0.34
CA ASP A 190 -5.86 34.65 -0.05
C ASP A 190 -5.53 33.24 -0.56
N VAL A 191 -5.50 32.25 0.32
CA VAL A 191 -5.25 30.85 -0.07
C VAL A 191 -6.29 30.35 -1.08
N ARG A 192 -7.48 30.99 -1.13
CA ARG A 192 -8.55 30.69 -2.10
C ARG A 192 -8.32 31.32 -3.48
N TYR A 193 -7.51 32.37 -3.59
CA TYR A 193 -7.23 33.07 -4.84
C TYR A 193 -5.71 33.36 -4.95
N PRO A 194 -4.96 32.65 -5.82
CA PRO A 194 -3.55 32.93 -6.03
C PRO A 194 -3.39 34.40 -6.46
N SER A 195 -2.78 35.21 -5.59
CA SER A 195 -2.66 36.66 -5.79
C SER A 195 -1.94 37.03 -7.11
N GLU A 196 -2.37 38.12 -7.72
CA GLU A 196 -1.69 38.85 -8.80
C GLU A 196 -0.26 39.32 -8.42
N ASP A 197 0.13 39.17 -7.15
CA ASP A 197 1.47 39.51 -6.62
C ASP A 197 2.63 38.72 -7.25
N LEU A 198 2.40 37.48 -7.71
CA LEU A 198 3.46 36.70 -8.40
C LEU A 198 3.87 37.34 -9.73
N SER A 199 2.94 38.04 -10.40
CA SER A 199 3.23 38.88 -11.56
C SER A 199 4.01 40.14 -11.17
N HIS A 200 3.67 40.77 -10.05
CA HIS A 200 4.34 41.99 -9.57
C HIS A 200 5.80 41.78 -9.17
N GLN A 201 6.17 40.60 -8.64
CA GLN A 201 7.57 40.23 -8.40
C GLN A 201 8.26 39.55 -9.60
N GLY A 202 7.56 39.41 -10.72
CA GLY A 202 8.10 38.83 -11.95
C GLY A 202 8.45 37.34 -11.86
N LEU A 203 8.02 36.61 -10.83
CA LEU A 203 8.39 35.20 -10.60
C LEU A 203 7.45 34.20 -11.28
N LYS A 204 6.46 34.65 -12.04
CA LYS A 204 5.57 33.78 -12.84
C LYS A 204 6.34 33.17 -14.03
N GLY A 205 6.40 31.84 -14.12
CA GLY A 205 7.06 31.12 -15.22
C GLY A 205 8.59 31.06 -15.15
N LYS A 206 9.17 31.42 -13.99
CA LYS A 206 10.62 31.50 -13.79
C LYS A 206 11.28 30.15 -13.50
N GLY A 207 12.53 30.01 -13.97
CA GLY A 207 13.35 28.80 -13.82
C GLY A 207 13.99 28.68 -12.43
N GLY A 208 14.62 27.53 -12.15
CA GLY A 208 15.20 27.25 -10.82
C GLY A 208 16.28 28.25 -10.37
N ASN A 209 17.03 28.85 -11.30
CA ASN A 209 18.08 29.83 -10.98
C ASN A 209 17.53 31.15 -10.45
N GLU A 210 16.40 31.61 -10.99
CA GLU A 210 15.79 32.88 -10.57
C GLU A 210 15.15 32.74 -9.20
N TRP A 211 14.53 31.58 -8.93
CA TRP A 211 14.11 31.20 -7.59
C TRP A 211 15.27 31.12 -6.61
N ALA A 212 16.44 30.63 -7.04
CA ALA A 212 17.63 30.58 -6.17
C ALA A 212 18.11 32.01 -5.84
N GLN A 213 18.19 32.90 -6.83
CA GLN A 213 18.54 34.30 -6.61
C GLN A 213 17.55 35.00 -5.67
N PHE A 214 16.25 34.74 -5.84
CA PHE A 214 15.21 35.27 -4.95
C PHE A 214 15.39 34.79 -3.50
N LEU A 215 15.55 33.48 -3.30
CA LEU A 215 15.69 32.89 -1.96
C LEU A 215 17.00 33.29 -1.27
N VAL A 216 18.10 33.44 -2.01
CA VAL A 216 19.35 34.01 -1.48
C VAL A 216 19.16 35.48 -1.07
N GLY A 217 18.37 36.24 -1.82
CA GLY A 217 18.10 37.65 -1.52
C GLY A 217 17.08 37.92 -0.41
N LEU A 218 16.50 36.87 0.20
CA LEU A 218 15.61 37.01 1.35
C LEU A 218 16.40 37.38 2.61
N ASN A 219 15.79 38.21 3.45
CA ASN A 219 16.28 38.54 4.78
C ASN A 219 15.09 38.70 5.73
N GLU A 220 15.36 38.87 7.02
CA GLU A 220 14.32 38.93 8.06
C GLU A 220 13.26 40.03 7.85
N TRP A 221 13.60 41.10 7.11
CA TRP A 221 12.73 42.26 6.84
C TRP A 221 11.82 42.05 5.62
N LYS A 222 12.12 41.05 4.79
CA LYS A 222 11.36 40.73 3.57
C LYS A 222 10.31 39.66 3.79
N VAL A 223 10.42 38.88 4.87
CA VAL A 223 9.51 37.78 5.22
C VAL A 223 8.34 38.29 6.08
N LYS A 224 7.18 37.67 5.91
CA LYS A 224 6.05 37.83 6.83
C LYS A 224 6.19 36.82 7.95
N TRP A 225 6.45 37.34 9.14
CA TRP A 225 6.54 36.52 10.34
C TRP A 225 5.20 35.92 10.71
N ARG A 226 4.20 36.77 10.93
CA ARG A 226 2.86 36.31 11.30
C ARG A 226 1.90 36.44 10.13
N LEU A 227 1.28 35.32 9.75
CA LEU A 227 0.28 35.32 8.70
C LEU A 227 -1.04 35.92 9.23
N PRO A 228 -1.75 36.74 8.44
CA PRO A 228 -2.93 37.50 8.93
C PRO A 228 -4.06 36.63 9.50
N TRP A 229 -4.20 35.39 9.01
CA TRP A 229 -5.24 34.45 9.44
C TRP A 229 -4.89 33.64 10.70
N LEU A 230 -3.64 33.73 11.17
CA LEU A 230 -3.21 33.18 12.45
C LEU A 230 -3.50 34.22 13.53
N GLU A 231 -4.77 34.51 13.81
CA GLU A 231 -5.21 35.36 14.93
C GLU A 231 -4.54 34.92 16.26
N MET A 232 -4.87 35.49 17.42
CA MET A 232 -4.24 35.16 18.72
C MET A 232 -4.45 33.71 19.24
N LYS A 233 -4.55 32.72 18.34
CA LYS A 233 -4.51 31.29 18.65
C LYS A 233 -3.16 30.92 19.27
N PRO A 234 -3.16 30.26 20.44
CA PRO A 234 -1.94 29.76 21.04
C PRO A 234 -1.38 28.60 20.23
N SER A 235 -0.09 28.68 19.93
CA SER A 235 0.61 27.66 19.15
C SER A 235 0.98 26.46 20.00
N ILE A 236 1.00 25.29 19.37
CA ILE A 236 1.47 24.05 19.98
C ILE A 236 2.98 24.14 20.16
N GLN A 237 3.44 23.96 21.39
CA GLN A 237 4.86 24.01 21.73
C GLN A 237 5.48 22.61 21.82
N HIS A 238 4.76 21.68 22.46
CA HIS A 238 5.15 20.28 22.56
C HIS A 238 3.95 19.40 22.95
N CYS A 239 4.12 18.08 22.88
CA CYS A 239 3.09 17.11 23.24
C CYS A 239 3.64 16.11 24.28
N GLY A 240 2.93 15.94 25.40
CA GLY A 240 3.27 14.96 26.44
C GLY A 240 4.72 15.07 26.94
N ASP A 241 5.41 13.93 26.95
CA ASP A 241 6.81 13.79 27.36
C ASP A 241 7.82 14.20 26.27
N PHE A 242 7.36 14.48 25.06
CA PHE A 242 8.23 14.96 23.99
C PHE A 242 8.54 16.44 24.22
N PRO A 243 9.81 16.86 24.03
CA PRO A 243 10.17 18.27 24.16
C PRO A 243 9.77 19.11 22.92
N ASN A 244 9.24 18.44 21.89
CA ASN A 244 8.81 18.97 20.60
C ASN A 244 7.46 18.33 20.17
N VAL A 245 7.05 18.50 18.91
CA VAL A 245 5.76 18.00 18.42
C VAL A 245 5.96 16.78 17.53
N PRO A 246 5.58 15.57 17.99
CA PRO A 246 5.65 14.36 17.18
C PRO A 246 4.49 14.30 16.18
N LEU A 247 4.77 13.95 14.92
CA LEU A 247 3.78 13.82 13.85
C LEU A 247 3.74 12.37 13.34
N THR A 248 2.52 11.83 13.22
CA THR A 248 2.29 10.53 12.60
C THR A 248 1.92 10.72 11.13
N GLY A 249 2.83 10.35 10.24
CA GLY A 249 2.62 10.35 8.80
C GLY A 249 2.05 9.02 8.29
N ALA A 250 1.77 8.98 6.98
CA ALA A 250 1.30 7.76 6.33
C ALA A 250 2.38 6.66 6.27
N ARG A 251 3.67 7.01 6.32
CA ARG A 251 4.78 6.05 6.12
C ARG A 251 5.78 6.00 7.28
N TYR A 252 5.78 7.02 8.11
CA TYR A 252 6.78 7.24 9.14
C TYR A 252 6.23 8.17 10.21
N CYS A 253 6.87 8.18 11.36
CA CYS A 253 6.72 9.20 12.39
C CYS A 253 7.94 10.11 12.42
N ILE A 254 7.71 11.41 12.57
CA ILE A 254 8.74 12.45 12.55
C ILE A 254 8.32 13.59 13.47
N ASN A 255 9.26 14.28 14.13
CA ASN A 255 8.96 15.51 14.87
C ASN A 255 9.26 16.77 14.07
N TYR A 256 8.64 17.88 14.48
CA TYR A 256 9.13 19.23 14.17
C TYR A 256 9.30 20.03 15.46
N ASN A 257 10.04 21.13 15.36
CA ASN A 257 10.49 21.91 16.53
C ASN A 257 9.90 23.33 16.52
N PRO A 258 8.73 23.57 17.15
CA PRO A 258 8.12 24.91 17.22
C PRO A 258 9.03 25.98 17.84
N VAL A 259 9.96 25.58 18.72
CA VAL A 259 10.91 26.48 19.38
C VAL A 259 11.81 27.22 18.39
N LEU A 260 12.04 26.70 17.18
CA LEU A 260 12.85 27.34 16.14
C LEU A 260 12.12 28.46 15.40
N VAL A 261 10.79 28.46 15.47
CA VAL A 261 9.92 29.32 14.65
C VAL A 261 9.04 30.20 15.51
N GLN A 262 9.50 30.56 16.70
CA GLN A 262 8.80 31.48 17.60
C GLN A 262 8.48 32.83 16.92
N ARG A 263 9.34 33.28 16.00
CA ARG A 263 9.09 34.48 15.19
C ARG A 263 7.83 34.35 14.34
N GLN A 264 7.49 33.17 13.82
CA GLN A 264 6.24 32.96 13.05
C GLN A 264 4.98 33.18 13.90
N PHE A 265 5.09 33.05 15.22
CA PHE A 265 4.02 33.30 16.19
C PHE A 265 4.08 34.69 16.82
N GLY A 266 5.00 35.56 16.37
CA GLY A 266 5.14 36.93 16.85
C GLY A 266 6.02 37.10 18.10
N TYR A 267 6.85 36.11 18.43
CA TYR A 267 7.79 36.18 19.55
C TYR A 267 9.24 36.40 19.10
N HIS A 268 10.07 36.95 19.97
CA HIS A 268 11.47 37.24 19.67
C HIS A 268 12.39 36.06 20.01
N MET A 269 13.23 35.65 19.06
CA MET A 269 14.32 34.70 19.32
C MET A 269 15.50 35.46 19.92
N LYS A 270 15.79 35.25 21.21
CA LYS A 270 16.88 35.94 21.93
C LYS A 270 18.23 35.22 21.82
N GLY A 271 18.24 33.91 21.59
CA GLY A 271 19.44 33.10 21.56
C GLY A 271 19.27 31.77 20.86
N ALA A 272 20.24 30.88 21.02
CA ALA A 272 20.21 29.53 20.46
C ALA A 272 19.22 28.66 21.25
N PRO A 273 18.36 27.87 20.60
CA PRO A 273 17.53 26.89 21.31
C PRO A 273 18.40 25.84 22.00
N SER A 274 18.01 25.45 23.21
CA SER A 274 18.71 24.40 23.95
C SER A 274 18.59 23.05 23.20
N PRO A 275 19.70 22.28 23.07
CA PRO A 275 19.71 21.00 22.38
C PRO A 275 18.65 20.00 22.88
N ASP A 276 18.29 20.04 24.17
CA ASP A 276 17.29 19.16 24.76
C ASP A 276 15.93 19.29 24.06
N TYR A 277 15.61 20.48 23.56
CA TYR A 277 14.37 20.77 22.83
C TYR A 277 14.41 20.44 21.33
N LEU A 278 15.59 20.09 20.82
CA LEU A 278 15.83 19.80 19.41
C LEU A 278 16.03 18.31 19.13
N THR A 279 15.75 17.44 20.11
CA THR A 279 15.88 15.99 19.99
C THR A 279 15.04 15.47 18.82
N ALA A 280 15.70 15.19 17.70
CA ALA A 280 15.07 14.72 16.48
C ALA A 280 14.86 13.20 16.51
N PHE A 281 13.74 12.74 15.95
CA PHE A 281 13.53 11.34 15.61
C PHE A 281 12.89 11.21 14.22
N PHE A 282 13.14 10.07 13.59
CA PHE A 282 12.52 9.66 12.34
C PHE A 282 12.43 8.15 12.38
N ILE A 283 11.22 7.61 12.33
CA ILE A 283 10.99 6.16 12.40
C ILE A 283 10.05 5.76 11.27
N TYR A 284 10.43 4.77 10.47
CA TYR A 284 9.55 4.19 9.47
C TYR A 284 8.57 3.21 10.13
N HIS A 285 7.35 3.10 9.59
CA HIS A 285 6.36 2.13 10.10
C HIS A 285 6.82 0.68 9.95
N GLU A 286 7.78 0.42 9.06
CA GLU A 286 8.40 -0.89 8.84
C GLU A 286 9.48 -1.24 9.89
N ASP A 287 9.90 -0.27 10.73
CA ASP A 287 10.96 -0.47 11.72
C ASP A 287 10.47 -1.26 12.94
N ARG A 288 11.31 -2.17 13.46
CA ARG A 288 10.96 -3.10 14.56
C ARG A 288 10.56 -2.42 15.88
N HIS A 289 10.96 -1.17 16.08
CA HIS A 289 10.66 -0.38 17.29
C HIS A 289 9.49 0.62 17.08
N CYS A 290 8.82 0.58 15.93
CA CYS A 290 7.81 1.58 15.58
C CYS A 290 6.57 1.50 16.48
N THR A 291 6.09 0.31 16.86
CA THR A 291 4.89 0.14 17.68
C THR A 291 4.97 0.87 19.03
N GLU A 292 6.09 0.75 19.76
CA GLU A 292 6.25 1.43 21.05
C GLU A 292 6.35 2.95 20.88
N MET A 293 7.05 3.41 19.84
CA MET A 293 7.09 4.84 19.54
C MET A 293 5.70 5.39 19.17
N LEU A 294 4.94 4.68 18.33
CA LEU A 294 3.57 5.04 17.94
C LEU A 294 2.67 5.15 19.17
N ARG A 295 2.79 4.24 20.13
CA ARG A 295 2.07 4.29 21.40
C ARG A 295 2.43 5.53 22.22
N ARG A 296 3.73 5.86 22.32
CA ARG A 296 4.21 7.08 23.00
C ARG A 296 3.70 8.35 22.32
N VAL A 297 3.81 8.43 20.99
CA VAL A 297 3.31 9.57 20.19
C VAL A 297 1.81 9.73 20.39
N ARG A 298 1.03 8.63 20.34
CA ARG A 298 -0.41 8.68 20.58
C ARG A 298 -0.74 9.23 21.97
N SER A 299 -0.06 8.73 23.00
CA SER A 299 -0.25 9.19 24.39
C SER A 299 0.16 10.66 24.56
N ALA A 300 1.19 11.11 23.85
CA ALA A 300 1.65 12.49 23.89
C ALA A 300 0.60 13.47 23.36
N TRP A 301 -0.14 13.08 22.32
CA TRP A 301 -1.24 13.88 21.76
C TRP A 301 -2.47 14.01 22.65
N GLU A 302 -2.57 13.24 23.74
CA GLU A 302 -3.60 13.44 24.76
C GLU A 302 -3.28 14.65 25.66
N ASN A 303 -2.00 15.07 25.71
CA ASN A 303 -1.50 16.14 26.58
C ASN A 303 -0.76 17.21 25.74
N VAL A 304 -1.50 17.91 24.88
CA VAL A 304 -0.95 18.98 24.03
C VAL A 304 -0.75 20.26 24.81
N VAL A 305 0.47 20.80 24.81
CA VAL A 305 0.78 22.06 25.48
C VAL A 305 0.76 23.20 24.47
N ARG A 306 -0.22 24.10 24.63
CA ARG A 306 -0.37 25.35 23.89
C ARG A 306 -0.06 26.53 24.80
N VAL A 307 0.58 27.56 24.27
CA VAL A 307 1.02 28.70 25.08
C VAL A 307 0.62 30.04 24.45
N GLU A 308 -0.04 30.90 25.23
CA GLU A 308 -0.47 32.26 24.82
C GLU A 308 0.60 33.34 25.05
N LYS A 309 1.63 33.07 25.88
CA LYS A 309 2.75 33.98 26.16
C LYS A 309 4.08 33.22 26.26
N ASP A 310 5.11 33.72 25.60
CA ASP A 310 6.47 33.14 25.56
C ASP A 310 7.10 32.95 26.95
N LEU A 311 6.79 31.82 27.58
CA LEU A 311 7.26 31.45 28.93
C LEU A 311 8.38 30.40 28.86
N ARG A 312 9.25 30.48 27.86
CA ARG A 312 10.46 29.64 27.81
C ARG A 312 11.72 30.44 28.10
N SER A 313 11.80 31.04 29.28
CA SER A 313 13.06 31.61 29.81
C SER A 313 14.19 30.57 29.95
N GLY A 314 13.88 29.26 29.92
CA GLY A 314 14.84 28.16 30.03
C GLY A 314 15.09 27.34 28.75
N ALA A 315 14.43 27.62 27.62
CA ALA A 315 14.67 26.88 26.37
C ALA A 315 15.65 27.57 25.42
N MET A 316 16.10 28.78 25.77
CA MET A 316 17.06 29.56 24.99
C MET A 316 18.33 29.76 25.80
N ASP A 317 19.48 29.54 25.16
CA ASP A 317 20.76 30.00 25.66
C ASP A 317 20.98 31.45 25.26
N ASN A 318 20.83 32.36 26.23
CA ASN A 318 21.05 33.79 26.03
C ASN A 318 22.54 34.18 25.99
N ARG A 319 23.48 33.23 26.17
CA ARG A 319 24.93 33.50 26.06
C ARG A 319 25.36 33.80 24.63
N VAL A 320 24.67 33.22 23.65
CA VAL A 320 24.92 33.42 22.22
C VAL A 320 23.68 34.07 21.62
N SER A 321 23.88 35.18 20.90
CA SER A 321 22.77 35.84 20.21
C SER A 321 22.20 34.94 19.11
N TYR A 322 20.89 35.02 18.85
CA TYR A 322 20.26 34.27 17.76
C TYR A 322 20.96 34.47 16.41
N HIS A 323 21.35 35.70 16.09
CA HIS A 323 22.01 36.02 14.82
C HIS A 323 23.39 35.37 14.71
N THR A 324 24.18 35.40 15.79
CA THR A 324 25.48 34.71 15.84
C THR A 324 25.29 33.20 15.62
N TRP A 325 24.32 32.61 16.32
CA TRP A 325 24.02 31.19 16.22
C TRP A 325 23.56 30.76 14.82
N ILE A 326 22.66 31.52 14.18
CA ILE A 326 22.21 31.22 12.81
C ILE A 326 23.37 31.28 11.82
N LEU A 327 24.23 32.31 11.92
CA LEU A 327 25.37 32.46 11.02
C LEU A 327 26.38 31.32 11.17
N GLU A 328 26.66 30.88 12.40
CA GLU A 328 27.48 29.69 12.66
C GLU A 328 26.82 28.44 12.07
N ARG A 329 25.51 28.27 12.28
CA ARG A 329 24.75 27.13 11.77
C ARG A 329 24.76 27.04 10.24
N VAL A 330 24.59 28.17 9.55
CA VAL A 330 24.67 28.25 8.09
C VAL A 330 26.02 27.73 7.57
N ARG A 331 27.12 28.08 8.26
CA ARG A 331 28.47 27.60 7.92
C ARG A 331 28.61 26.11 8.18
N GLU A 332 28.11 25.61 9.32
CA GLU A 332 28.15 24.19 9.67
C GLU A 332 27.41 23.31 8.65
N VAL A 333 26.22 23.72 8.24
CA VAL A 333 25.35 22.97 7.32
C VAL A 333 25.78 23.13 5.86
N LYS A 334 26.74 24.02 5.57
CA LYS A 334 27.25 24.32 4.20
C LYS A 334 26.13 24.71 3.25
N LEU A 335 25.19 25.52 3.73
CA LEU A 335 24.10 26.07 2.91
C LEU A 335 24.67 27.03 1.84
N PRO A 336 23.95 27.26 0.73
CA PRO A 336 24.47 27.99 -0.43
C PRO A 336 24.49 29.52 -0.21
N PHE A 337 25.19 29.97 0.83
CA PHE A 337 25.40 31.38 1.15
C PHE A 337 26.91 31.68 1.16
N GLU A 338 27.33 32.81 0.58
CA GLU A 338 28.72 33.25 0.61
C GLU A 338 29.10 33.75 2.03
N PRO A 339 30.27 33.38 2.58
CA PRO A 339 30.72 33.90 3.87
C PRO A 339 30.96 35.42 3.78
N ILE A 340 30.31 36.19 4.64
CA ILE A 340 30.64 37.60 4.85
C ILE A 340 31.98 37.64 5.60
N ASN A 341 33.01 38.15 4.93
CA ASN A 341 34.37 38.23 5.46
C ASN A 341 34.53 39.58 6.17
N ASP A 342 34.33 39.62 7.49
CA ASP A 342 34.64 40.81 8.29
C ASP A 342 36.15 40.93 8.49
N GLN A 343 36.77 41.88 7.80
CA GLN A 343 38.16 42.28 8.00
C GLN A 343 38.28 43.32 9.13
N SER A 344 38.80 42.90 10.28
CA SER A 344 39.63 43.68 11.23
C SER A 344 39.86 42.78 12.46
N ALA A 345 41.04 42.62 13.04
CA ALA A 345 42.10 43.59 13.26
C ALA A 345 43.50 42.97 13.19
N SER A 346 44.44 43.79 12.75
CA SER A 346 45.88 43.59 12.85
C SER A 346 46.33 43.94 14.28
N GLU A 347 47.04 43.05 14.97
CA GLU A 347 48.02 43.45 15.98
C GLU A 347 49.28 42.57 15.87
N GLY A 348 50.42 43.21 15.58
CA GLY A 348 51.75 42.61 15.66
C GLY A 348 52.30 42.68 17.09
N PRO A 349 53.09 41.70 17.56
CA PRO A 349 53.56 41.69 18.94
C PRO A 349 54.84 42.52 19.11
N SER A 350 54.80 43.47 20.07
CA SER A 350 55.96 44.19 20.60
C SER A 350 56.68 43.34 21.65
N GLN A 351 58.00 43.19 21.54
CA GLN A 351 58.84 42.47 22.49
C GLN A 351 59.28 43.38 23.65
N ALA A 352 58.89 43.03 24.86
CA ALA A 352 59.41 43.55 26.12
C ALA A 352 60.06 42.40 26.93
N PRO A 353 61.03 42.66 27.84
CA PRO A 353 61.76 41.60 28.52
C PRO A 353 60.84 40.82 29.46
N GLU A 354 60.85 39.50 29.35
CA GLU A 354 59.94 38.60 30.05
C GLU A 354 60.21 38.56 31.56
N SER A 355 59.17 38.86 32.36
CA SER A 355 59.21 38.71 33.82
C SER A 355 59.33 37.24 34.22
N GLU A 356 59.76 36.97 35.44
CA GLU A 356 59.92 35.61 35.96
C GLU A 356 58.60 34.81 35.99
N GLU A 357 57.46 35.50 36.04
CA GLU A 357 56.11 34.92 35.93
C GLU A 357 55.82 34.42 34.50
N VAL A 358 56.32 35.12 33.47
CA VAL A 358 56.19 34.71 32.06
C VAL A 358 57.00 33.43 31.80
N LYS A 359 58.14 33.28 32.47
CA LYS A 359 58.94 32.03 32.38
C LYS A 359 58.22 30.86 33.05
N GLN A 360 57.57 31.07 34.21
CA GLN A 360 56.76 30.03 34.85
C GLN A 360 55.55 29.64 33.99
N LEU A 361 54.84 30.62 33.45
CA LEU A 361 53.70 30.40 32.56
C LEU A 361 54.11 29.65 31.28
N LYS A 362 55.30 29.91 30.72
CA LYS A 362 55.83 29.15 29.57
C LYS A 362 56.07 27.67 29.90
N VAL A 363 56.61 27.37 31.07
CA VAL A 363 56.81 25.98 31.51
C VAL A 363 55.48 25.27 31.70
N GLU A 364 54.47 25.95 32.26
CA GLU A 364 53.13 25.40 32.43
C GLU A 364 52.39 25.20 31.09
N MET A 365 52.52 26.16 30.17
CA MET A 365 52.04 26.05 28.79
C MET A 365 52.63 24.84 28.06
N GLU A 366 53.92 24.61 28.21
CA GLU A 366 54.58 23.46 27.57
C GLU A 366 54.11 22.13 28.18
N LYS A 367 53.88 22.11 29.49
CA LYS A 367 53.32 20.95 30.19
C LYS A 367 51.88 20.66 29.73
N LEU A 368 51.07 21.70 29.51
CA LEU A 368 49.72 21.58 28.96
C LEU A 368 49.74 21.14 27.49
N ARG A 369 50.68 21.61 26.68
CA ARG A 369 50.86 21.16 25.29
C ARG A 369 51.14 19.67 25.19
N VAL A 370 52.08 19.16 26.00
CA VAL A 370 52.39 17.73 26.04
C VAL A 370 51.16 16.92 26.46
N ARG A 371 50.37 17.43 27.41
CA ARG A 371 49.14 16.77 27.86
C ARG A 371 48.05 16.79 26.78
N ASN A 372 47.86 17.89 26.07
CA ASN A 372 46.94 17.99 24.95
C ASN A 372 47.34 17.03 23.81
N ALA A 373 48.62 16.98 23.43
CA ALA A 373 49.10 16.05 22.40
C ALA A 373 48.87 14.58 22.78
N ARG A 374 49.00 14.24 24.08
CA ARG A 374 48.65 12.91 24.58
C ARG A 374 47.15 12.62 24.47
N LEU A 375 46.31 13.57 24.89
CA LEU A 375 44.84 13.43 24.81
C LEU A 375 44.34 13.34 23.37
N GLU A 376 44.94 14.07 22.44
CA GLU A 376 44.64 13.99 21.01
C GLU A 376 44.94 12.59 20.45
N ASN A 377 46.07 11.99 20.82
CA ASN A 377 46.40 10.63 20.43
C ASN A 377 45.43 9.58 21.04
N GLU A 378 45.06 9.74 22.31
CA GLU A 378 44.08 8.86 22.97
C GLU A 378 42.68 9.00 22.32
N LEU A 379 42.27 10.21 21.96
CA LEU A 379 41.03 10.48 21.23
C LEU A 379 41.04 9.84 19.84
N GLN A 380 42.16 9.96 19.12
CA GLN A 380 42.29 9.38 17.78
C GLN A 380 42.25 7.85 17.84
N LYS A 381 42.86 7.23 18.85
CA LYS A 381 42.79 5.79 19.07
C LYS A 381 41.34 5.35 19.37
N ALA A 382 40.65 6.05 20.27
CA ALA A 382 39.26 5.75 20.59
C ALA A 382 38.32 5.91 19.38
N ARG A 383 38.59 6.89 18.50
CA ARG A 383 37.85 7.05 17.23
C ARG A 383 38.05 5.86 16.29
N ASN A 384 39.28 5.37 16.15
CA ASN A 384 39.57 4.21 15.31
C ASN A 384 38.88 2.95 15.86
N ASP A 385 38.97 2.70 17.18
CA ASP A 385 38.31 1.57 17.84
C ASP A 385 36.78 1.62 17.66
N PHE A 386 36.18 2.82 17.67
CA PHE A 386 34.76 3.00 17.42
C PHE A 386 34.36 2.69 15.97
N VAL A 387 35.22 3.04 15.00
CA VAL A 387 35.00 2.71 13.58
C VAL A 387 35.07 1.20 13.37
N ASP A 388 36.05 0.52 13.96
CA ASP A 388 36.19 -0.94 13.85
C ASP A 388 34.99 -1.66 14.47
N MET A 389 34.58 -1.26 15.68
CA MET A 389 33.37 -1.80 16.32
C MET A 389 32.10 -1.56 15.51
N ARG A 390 31.99 -0.41 14.82
CA ARG A 390 30.86 -0.12 13.93
C ARG A 390 30.86 -1.06 12.73
N ASN A 391 32.00 -1.27 12.10
CA ASN A 391 32.16 -2.17 10.96
C ASN A 391 31.79 -3.62 11.34
N ASP A 392 32.29 -4.10 12.48
CA ASP A 392 31.95 -5.43 13.03
C ASP A 392 30.44 -5.57 13.28
N ASN A 393 29.81 -4.51 13.81
CA ASN A 393 28.37 -4.52 14.06
C ASN A 393 27.55 -4.51 12.76
N GLU A 394 28.00 -3.79 11.74
CA GLU A 394 27.40 -3.80 10.41
C GLU A 394 27.55 -5.17 9.71
N GLU A 395 28.69 -5.83 9.86
CA GLU A 395 28.91 -7.17 9.32
C GLU A 395 28.02 -8.21 10.03
N LYS A 396 27.95 -8.17 11.37
CA LYS A 396 27.03 -9.01 12.15
C LYS A 396 25.57 -8.78 11.77
N SER A 397 25.17 -7.52 11.55
CA SER A 397 23.82 -7.16 11.11
C SER A 397 23.51 -7.74 9.73
N ARG A 398 24.44 -7.63 8.78
CA ARG A 398 24.32 -8.24 7.43
C ARG A 398 24.22 -9.77 7.49
N ALA A 399 25.03 -10.41 8.32
CA ALA A 399 24.98 -11.86 8.52
C ALA A 399 23.61 -12.30 9.09
N TYR A 400 23.10 -11.57 10.08
CA TYR A 400 21.78 -11.85 10.67
C TYR A 400 20.64 -11.67 9.66
N GLU A 401 20.65 -10.59 8.87
CA GLU A 401 19.68 -10.37 7.80
C GLU A 401 19.67 -11.51 6.77
N ASN A 402 20.84 -12.01 6.39
CA ASN A 402 20.96 -13.13 5.45
C ASN A 402 20.35 -14.42 6.02
N ILE A 403 20.58 -14.70 7.31
CA ILE A 403 19.96 -15.85 8.00
C ILE A 403 18.44 -15.71 8.00
N VAL A 404 17.90 -14.53 8.34
CA VAL A 404 16.45 -14.29 8.36
C VAL A 404 15.84 -14.43 6.97
N LYS A 405 16.50 -13.91 5.92
CA LYS A 405 16.07 -14.07 4.52
C LYS A 405 16.04 -15.55 4.11
N SER A 406 17.09 -16.31 4.46
CA SER A 406 17.17 -17.74 4.19
C SER A 406 16.04 -18.52 4.89
N GLN A 407 15.82 -18.27 6.19
CA GLN A 407 14.73 -18.91 6.95
C GLN A 407 13.34 -18.57 6.40
N LYS A 408 13.14 -17.33 5.92
CA LYS A 408 11.87 -16.95 5.28
C LYS A 408 11.66 -17.71 3.97
N ALA A 409 12.69 -17.79 3.13
CA ALA A 409 12.63 -18.55 1.87
C ALA A 409 12.36 -20.05 2.10
N GLU A 410 12.96 -20.65 3.14
CA GLU A 410 12.73 -22.04 3.53
C GLU A 410 11.29 -22.28 4.03
N ARG A 411 10.75 -21.36 4.85
CA ARG A 411 9.35 -21.42 5.30
C ARG A 411 8.37 -21.28 4.14
N ASP A 412 8.62 -20.35 3.22
CA ASP A 412 7.78 -20.14 2.03
C ASP A 412 7.83 -21.37 1.11
N TYR A 413 9.02 -21.96 0.92
CA TYR A 413 9.17 -23.21 0.18
C TYR A 413 8.39 -24.36 0.84
N THR A 414 8.55 -24.54 2.15
CA THR A 414 7.86 -25.59 2.92
C THR A 414 6.34 -25.42 2.87
N PHE A 415 5.87 -24.17 2.93
CA PHE A 415 4.44 -23.85 2.82
C PHE A 415 3.89 -24.24 1.45
N ARG A 416 4.58 -23.89 0.36
CA ARG A 416 4.19 -24.30 -1.01
C ARG A 416 4.15 -25.82 -1.17
N VAL A 417 5.18 -26.52 -0.72
CA VAL A 417 5.21 -27.99 -0.77
C VAL A 417 4.04 -28.61 0.01
N LYS A 418 3.68 -28.07 1.17
CA LYS A 418 2.49 -28.54 1.92
C LYS A 418 1.19 -28.30 1.16
N GLN A 419 1.06 -27.16 0.49
CA GLN A 419 -0.12 -26.85 -0.32
C GLN A 419 -0.24 -27.78 -1.53
N ASP A 420 0.87 -28.02 -2.23
CA ASP A 420 0.94 -28.93 -3.37
C ASP A 420 0.63 -30.38 -2.95
N LEU A 421 1.17 -30.82 -1.81
CA LEU A 421 0.89 -32.14 -1.25
C LEU A 421 -0.59 -32.30 -0.87
N ALA A 422 -1.20 -31.27 -0.27
CA ALA A 422 -2.62 -31.29 0.06
C ALA A 422 -3.51 -31.36 -1.21
N ALA A 423 -3.14 -30.61 -2.26
CA ALA A 423 -3.83 -30.66 -3.54
C ALA A 423 -3.70 -32.05 -4.19
N ALA A 424 -2.50 -32.61 -4.23
CA ALA A 424 -2.24 -33.95 -4.77
C ALA A 424 -2.98 -35.05 -3.99
N SER A 425 -3.03 -34.94 -2.66
CA SER A 425 -3.77 -35.88 -1.80
C SER A 425 -5.28 -35.83 -2.08
N LYS A 426 -5.84 -34.63 -2.28
CA LYS A 426 -7.25 -34.45 -2.64
C LYS A 426 -7.56 -35.07 -4.01
N GLU A 427 -6.72 -34.80 -5.01
CA GLU A 427 -6.85 -35.40 -6.35
C GLU A 427 -6.80 -36.92 -6.29
N LEU A 428 -5.81 -37.48 -5.58
CA LEU A 428 -5.68 -38.93 -5.40
C LEU A 428 -6.95 -39.54 -4.76
N SER A 429 -7.50 -38.87 -3.74
CA SER A 429 -8.74 -39.33 -3.10
C SER A 429 -9.94 -39.33 -4.05
N MET A 430 -10.05 -38.33 -4.94
CA MET A 430 -11.09 -38.31 -5.97
C MET A 430 -10.89 -39.46 -6.97
N ARG A 431 -9.66 -39.69 -7.44
CA ARG A 431 -9.33 -40.79 -8.36
C ARG A 431 -9.61 -42.18 -7.78
N VAL A 432 -9.31 -42.37 -6.49
CA VAL A 432 -9.65 -43.62 -5.79
C VAL A 432 -11.16 -43.82 -5.75
N ASN A 433 -11.93 -42.76 -5.48
CA ASN A 433 -13.38 -42.85 -5.48
C ASN A 433 -13.95 -43.17 -6.88
N GLU A 434 -13.47 -42.50 -7.93
CA GLU A 434 -13.83 -42.78 -9.33
C GLU A 434 -13.56 -44.25 -9.70
N ASN A 435 -12.37 -44.75 -9.35
CA ASN A 435 -11.99 -46.13 -9.65
C ASN A 435 -12.86 -47.15 -8.88
N ASN A 436 -13.21 -46.85 -7.62
CA ASN A 436 -14.13 -47.69 -6.84
C ASN A 436 -15.52 -47.75 -7.46
N VAL A 437 -16.04 -46.62 -7.96
CA VAL A 437 -17.33 -46.58 -8.69
C VAL A 437 -17.25 -47.41 -9.97
N ALA A 438 -16.21 -47.21 -10.78
CA ALA A 438 -16.01 -47.98 -12.02
C ALA A 438 -15.86 -49.49 -11.77
N LEU A 439 -15.21 -49.89 -10.66
CA LEU A 439 -15.12 -51.28 -10.24
C LEU A 439 -16.49 -51.88 -9.88
N GLU A 440 -17.35 -51.13 -9.20
CA GLU A 440 -18.71 -51.58 -8.87
C GLU A 440 -19.58 -51.71 -10.12
N GLU A 441 -19.53 -50.72 -11.02
CA GLU A 441 -20.19 -50.81 -12.32
C GLU A 441 -19.71 -52.02 -13.13
N GLY A 442 -18.39 -52.25 -13.16
CA GLY A 442 -17.81 -53.43 -13.80
C GLY A 442 -18.31 -54.75 -13.20
N ARG A 443 -18.52 -54.81 -11.87
CA ARG A 443 -19.13 -55.98 -11.21
C ARG A 443 -20.57 -56.18 -11.66
N GLN A 444 -21.38 -55.11 -11.70
CA GLN A 444 -22.77 -55.15 -12.14
C GLN A 444 -22.89 -55.62 -13.60
N TRP A 445 -22.09 -55.05 -14.51
CA TRP A 445 -22.06 -55.46 -15.91
C TRP A 445 -21.70 -56.93 -16.08
N LYS A 446 -20.76 -57.44 -15.28
CA LYS A 446 -20.39 -58.86 -15.32
C LYS A 446 -21.54 -59.76 -14.88
N GLN A 447 -22.31 -59.38 -13.87
CA GLN A 447 -23.49 -60.12 -13.43
C GLN A 447 -24.58 -60.14 -14.51
N LEU A 448 -24.93 -58.96 -15.07
CA LEU A 448 -25.91 -58.84 -16.14
C LEU A 448 -25.50 -59.64 -17.38
N TYR A 449 -24.21 -59.65 -17.72
CA TYR A 449 -23.71 -60.44 -18.83
C TYR A 449 -23.90 -61.95 -18.62
N GLU A 450 -23.61 -62.46 -17.42
CA GLU A 450 -23.81 -63.88 -17.10
C GLU A 450 -25.30 -64.28 -17.02
N GLU A 451 -26.17 -63.36 -16.59
CA GLU A 451 -27.62 -63.51 -16.67
C GLU A 451 -28.10 -63.59 -18.12
N ALA A 452 -27.77 -62.61 -18.96
CA ALA A 452 -28.14 -62.61 -20.37
C ALA A 452 -27.62 -63.86 -21.11
N LYS A 453 -26.43 -64.35 -20.73
CA LYS A 453 -25.86 -65.60 -21.26
C LYS A 453 -26.61 -66.85 -20.79
N ARG A 454 -27.18 -66.86 -19.58
CA ARG A 454 -28.10 -67.93 -19.13
C ARG A 454 -29.41 -67.87 -19.90
N ASP A 455 -30.02 -66.69 -20.01
CA ASP A 455 -31.28 -66.48 -20.71
C ASP A 455 -31.19 -66.90 -22.18
N LYS A 456 -30.10 -66.55 -22.86
CA LYS A 456 -29.82 -67.02 -24.23
C LYS A 456 -29.77 -68.54 -24.33
N ARG A 457 -29.15 -69.22 -23.36
CA ARG A 457 -29.07 -70.70 -23.35
C ARG A 457 -30.45 -71.32 -23.14
N GLU A 458 -31.27 -70.75 -22.25
CA GLU A 458 -32.65 -71.20 -22.04
C GLU A 458 -33.52 -70.96 -23.27
N ALA A 459 -33.45 -69.78 -23.89
CA ALA A 459 -34.18 -69.47 -25.11
C ALA A 459 -33.84 -70.44 -26.24
N LEU A 460 -32.55 -70.75 -26.43
CA LEU A 460 -32.11 -71.76 -27.40
C LEU A 460 -32.61 -73.17 -27.07
N LYS A 461 -32.77 -73.51 -25.79
CA LYS A 461 -33.38 -74.79 -25.36
C LYS A 461 -34.86 -74.82 -25.72
N ARG A 462 -35.63 -73.78 -25.35
CA ARG A 462 -37.06 -73.66 -25.67
C ARG A 462 -37.32 -73.69 -27.18
N LEU A 463 -36.46 -73.03 -27.97
CA LEU A 463 -36.56 -73.04 -29.43
C LEU A 463 -36.40 -74.46 -29.99
N ARG A 464 -35.44 -75.24 -29.48
CA ARG A 464 -35.25 -76.64 -29.89
C ARG A 464 -36.44 -77.52 -29.51
N GLU A 465 -36.97 -77.36 -28.30
CA GLU A 465 -38.17 -78.08 -27.85
C GLU A 465 -39.38 -77.77 -28.73
N ALA A 466 -39.62 -76.50 -29.05
CA ALA A 466 -40.69 -76.08 -29.95
C ALA A 466 -40.49 -76.63 -31.37
N GLN A 467 -39.25 -76.66 -31.88
CA GLN A 467 -38.94 -77.22 -33.20
C GLN A 467 -39.27 -78.71 -33.27
N VAL A 468 -38.99 -79.47 -32.21
CA VAL A 468 -39.37 -80.90 -32.12
C VAL A 468 -40.89 -81.06 -32.11
N GLN A 469 -41.62 -80.28 -31.29
CA GLN A 469 -43.09 -80.34 -31.25
C GLN A 469 -43.74 -80.01 -32.60
N VAL A 470 -43.21 -79.03 -33.33
CA VAL A 470 -43.69 -78.67 -34.67
C VAL A 470 -43.44 -79.81 -35.66
N GLN A 471 -42.29 -80.48 -35.59
CA GLN A 471 -41.99 -81.65 -36.42
C GLN A 471 -42.93 -82.83 -36.13
N GLU A 472 -43.17 -83.13 -34.85
CA GLU A 472 -44.10 -84.18 -34.42
C GLU A 472 -45.54 -83.89 -34.88
N SER A 473 -46.03 -82.66 -34.65
CA SER A 473 -47.36 -82.24 -35.10
C SER A 473 -47.48 -82.29 -36.63
N GLY A 474 -46.42 -81.91 -37.34
CA GLY A 474 -46.36 -82.01 -38.79
C GLY A 474 -46.39 -83.46 -39.30
N HIS A 475 -45.78 -84.40 -38.57
CA HIS A 475 -45.86 -85.83 -38.87
C HIS A 475 -47.28 -86.37 -38.67
N GLN A 476 -47.88 -86.07 -37.51
CA GLN A 476 -49.27 -86.46 -37.21
C GLN A 476 -50.27 -85.91 -38.23
N MET A 477 -50.10 -84.66 -38.65
CA MET A 477 -50.94 -84.06 -39.69
C MET A 477 -50.80 -84.79 -41.03
N LYS A 478 -49.57 -85.19 -41.42
CA LYS A 478 -49.37 -85.97 -42.65
C LYS A 478 -50.04 -87.34 -42.57
N GLU A 479 -49.91 -88.05 -41.45
CA GLU A 479 -50.57 -89.34 -41.23
C GLU A 479 -52.10 -89.20 -41.33
N MET A 480 -52.67 -88.17 -40.69
CA MET A 480 -54.10 -87.87 -40.75
C MET A 480 -54.56 -87.57 -42.18
N THR A 481 -53.83 -86.73 -42.93
CA THR A 481 -54.13 -86.46 -44.35
C THR A 481 -54.09 -87.73 -45.19
N THR A 482 -53.08 -88.59 -45.01
CA THR A 482 -53.00 -89.87 -45.74
C THR A 482 -54.14 -90.82 -45.39
N SER A 483 -54.59 -90.84 -44.12
CA SER A 483 -55.76 -91.61 -43.69
C SER A 483 -57.04 -91.11 -44.37
N PHE A 484 -57.28 -89.80 -44.36
CA PHE A 484 -58.43 -89.20 -45.04
C PHE A 484 -58.40 -89.44 -46.55
N GLU A 485 -57.25 -89.33 -47.20
CA GLU A 485 -57.10 -89.65 -48.62
C GLU A 485 -57.40 -91.13 -48.92
N ALA A 486 -56.97 -92.05 -48.04
CA ALA A 486 -57.27 -93.48 -48.16
C ALA A 486 -58.77 -93.76 -48.01
N GLU A 487 -59.44 -93.15 -47.02
CA GLU A 487 -60.89 -93.25 -46.83
C GLU A 487 -61.66 -92.69 -48.03
N LEU A 488 -61.26 -91.50 -48.53
CA LEU A 488 -61.88 -90.90 -49.72
C LEU A 488 -61.71 -91.77 -50.97
N ASN A 489 -60.53 -92.35 -51.15
CA ASN A 489 -60.28 -93.28 -52.26
C ASN A 489 -61.07 -94.58 -52.12
N GLN A 490 -61.26 -95.08 -50.89
CA GLN A 490 -62.13 -96.23 -50.63
C GLN A 490 -63.59 -95.94 -50.99
N GLU A 491 -64.12 -94.77 -50.61
CA GLU A 491 -65.47 -94.35 -50.98
C GLU A 491 -65.62 -94.16 -52.50
N ARG A 492 -64.61 -93.59 -53.18
CA ARG A 492 -64.59 -93.51 -54.65
C ARG A 492 -64.61 -94.88 -55.31
N TRP A 493 -63.88 -95.85 -54.75
CA TRP A 493 -63.85 -97.22 -55.28
C TRP A 493 -65.22 -97.90 -55.12
N LYS A 494 -65.87 -97.78 -53.95
CA LYS A 494 -67.25 -98.27 -53.74
C LYS A 494 -68.24 -97.64 -54.72
N LEU A 495 -68.12 -96.34 -54.98
CA LEU A 495 -68.98 -95.64 -55.93
C LEU A 495 -68.78 -96.17 -57.36
N ALA A 496 -67.53 -96.40 -57.77
CA ALA A 496 -67.20 -96.95 -59.08
C ALA A 496 -67.67 -98.40 -59.24
N GLU A 497 -67.60 -99.21 -58.18
CA GLU A 497 -68.14 -100.57 -58.16
C GLU A 497 -69.66 -100.55 -58.33
N ALA A 498 -70.37 -99.70 -57.57
CA ALA A 498 -71.81 -99.52 -57.71
C ALA A 498 -72.23 -99.00 -59.10
N GLU A 499 -71.46 -98.07 -59.70
CA GLU A 499 -71.68 -97.65 -61.09
C GLU A 499 -71.43 -98.79 -62.09
N GLY A 500 -70.43 -99.64 -61.84
CA GLY A 500 -70.13 -100.83 -62.64
C GLY A 500 -71.27 -101.85 -62.60
N GLU A 501 -71.79 -102.13 -61.40
CA GLU A 501 -72.98 -102.98 -61.19
C GLU A 501 -74.22 -102.39 -61.90
N TYR A 502 -74.43 -101.08 -61.78
CA TYR A 502 -75.53 -100.39 -62.45
C TYR A 502 -75.42 -100.47 -63.98
N ARG A 503 -74.21 -100.31 -64.54
CA ARG A 503 -73.96 -100.49 -65.98
C ARG A 503 -74.16 -101.94 -66.43
N ALA A 504 -73.75 -102.92 -65.63
CA ALA A 504 -73.99 -104.32 -65.93
C ALA A 504 -75.49 -104.67 -65.93
N MET A 505 -76.24 -104.08 -65.00
CA MET A 505 -77.70 -104.21 -64.94
C MET A 505 -78.38 -103.57 -66.16
N LEU A 506 -77.93 -102.38 -66.59
CA LEU A 506 -78.41 -101.75 -67.82
C LEU A 506 -78.12 -102.62 -69.06
N LYS A 507 -76.95 -103.24 -69.14
CA LYS A 507 -76.60 -104.12 -70.25
C LYS A 507 -77.45 -105.39 -70.27
N GLN A 508 -77.74 -105.98 -69.10
CA GLN A 508 -78.70 -107.09 -68.99
C GLN A 508 -80.13 -106.69 -69.39
N MET A 509 -80.54 -105.44 -69.15
CA MET A 509 -81.82 -104.92 -69.63
C MET A 509 -81.82 -104.69 -71.14
N GLU A 510 -80.73 -104.19 -71.73
CA GLU A 510 -80.58 -104.02 -73.18
C GLU A 510 -80.60 -105.38 -73.90
N ASP A 511 -79.90 -106.39 -73.37
CA ASP A 511 -79.90 -107.76 -73.90
C ASP A 511 -81.28 -108.44 -73.80
N TYR A 512 -82.17 -107.99 -72.91
CA TYR A 512 -83.55 -108.48 -72.76
C TYR A 512 -84.55 -107.80 -73.71
N ILE A 513 -84.16 -106.69 -74.36
CA ILE A 513 -85.00 -105.92 -75.29
C ILE A 513 -84.74 -106.34 -76.75
N GLU A 514 -83.69 -107.12 -77.01
CA GLU A 514 -83.35 -107.68 -78.34
C GLU A 514 -83.80 -109.14 -78.58
N GLU A 515 -84.57 -109.75 -77.66
CA GLU A 515 -85.42 -110.95 -77.92
C GLU A 515 -86.86 -110.55 -78.27
#